data_AF-A0A7J3M1Z6-F1
#
_entry.id   AF-A0A7J3M1Z6-F1
#
_cell.length_a   1.000
_cell.length_b   1.000
_cell.length_c   1.000
_cell.angle_alpha   90.00
_cell.angle_beta   90.00
_cell.angle_gamma   90.00
#
_symmetry.space_group_name_H-M   'P 1'
#
loop_
_entity.id
_entity.type
_entity.pdbx_description
1 polymer ?
#
loop_
_entity_poly.entity_id
_entity_poly.type
_entity_poly.pdbx_seq_one_letter_code
_entity_poly.pdbx_strand_id
1 'polypeptide(L)'
;MMDYHIHSNYSDGKASVLEIAKKAKELRLREIAIVDHSIELSFGLDERKAKKRAEEIEIAKETYGIKIYSGIECGVNGFGEIYLPDFDFDLIVVSVHEYALNYFDRIIKCIEKNNVQVVGHVLSELFGHSRDAEKENKLLDELESIGVALELNSGHRCPPEDFLAKCSERDLMISIGSDAHKLERVGNVGWSLEKLKKYFWRAKLLRI
;
A
#
# COMPACT_ATOMS: atom_id res chain seq x y z
N MET A 1 -2.52 -13.86 -9.57
CA MET A 1 -1.63 -13.14 -8.63
C MET A 1 -2.03 -11.67 -8.67
N MET A 2 -1.83 -10.93 -7.58
CA MET A 2 -2.22 -9.52 -7.45
C MET A 2 -1.01 -8.73 -6.97
N ASP A 3 -1.01 -7.43 -7.22
CA ASP A 3 0.00 -6.50 -6.74
C ASP A 3 -0.65 -5.13 -6.52
N TYR A 4 -0.88 -4.77 -5.26
CA TYR A 4 -1.64 -3.57 -4.88
C TYR A 4 -0.77 -2.38 -4.48
N HIS A 5 0.53 -2.41 -4.79
CA HIS A 5 1.43 -1.30 -4.49
C HIS A 5 2.50 -1.18 -5.59
N ILE A 6 2.21 -0.34 -6.59
CA ILE A 6 3.08 -0.08 -7.74
C ILE A 6 3.13 1.42 -7.99
N HIS A 7 4.33 1.97 -8.18
CA HIS A 7 4.55 3.39 -8.45
C HIS A 7 4.78 3.60 -9.95
N SER A 8 4.18 4.65 -10.50
CA SER A 8 4.34 5.07 -11.88
C SER A 8 5.18 6.35 -11.97
N ASN A 9 5.42 6.81 -13.19
CA ASN A 9 6.09 8.09 -13.45
C ASN A 9 5.25 9.33 -13.08
N TYR A 10 4.09 9.14 -12.46
CA TYR A 10 3.30 10.22 -11.88
C TYR A 10 3.79 10.66 -10.49
N SER A 11 4.60 9.83 -9.82
CA SER A 11 5.37 10.18 -8.62
C SER A 11 6.86 9.89 -8.84
N ASP A 12 7.40 8.83 -8.23
CA ASP A 12 8.81 8.46 -8.24
C ASP A 12 9.10 7.09 -8.91
N GLY A 13 8.06 6.43 -9.40
CA GLY A 13 8.20 5.30 -10.31
C GLY A 13 8.82 5.70 -11.65
N LYS A 14 9.43 4.73 -12.35
CA LYS A 14 10.09 4.98 -13.64
C LYS A 14 9.28 4.61 -14.86
N ALA A 15 8.23 3.81 -14.68
CA ALA A 15 7.42 3.29 -15.77
C ALA A 15 6.12 4.08 -15.91
N SER A 16 5.64 4.23 -17.15
CA SER A 16 4.30 4.74 -17.44
C SER A 16 3.22 3.74 -17.04
N VAL A 17 1.98 4.22 -16.92
CA VAL A 17 0.80 3.39 -16.65
C VAL A 17 0.64 2.28 -17.68
N LEU A 18 0.82 2.58 -18.98
CA LEU A 18 0.73 1.58 -20.05
C LEU A 18 1.82 0.51 -19.96
N GLU A 19 3.06 0.89 -19.63
CA GLU A 19 4.15 -0.08 -19.46
C GLU A 19 3.88 -1.02 -18.29
N ILE A 20 3.42 -0.48 -17.16
CA ILE A 20 3.02 -1.27 -15.98
C ILE A 20 1.91 -2.26 -16.37
N ALA A 21 0.87 -1.79 -17.06
CA ALA A 21 -0.25 -2.63 -17.47
C ALA A 21 0.17 -3.74 -18.44
N LYS A 22 1.01 -3.42 -19.44
CA LYS A 22 1.60 -4.41 -20.34
C LYS A 22 2.36 -5.48 -19.57
N LYS A 23 3.22 -5.06 -18.64
CA LYS A 23 4.02 -5.99 -17.82
C LYS A 23 3.15 -6.87 -16.95
N ALA A 24 2.13 -6.30 -16.30
CA ALA A 24 1.17 -7.05 -15.51
C ALA A 24 0.42 -8.11 -16.34
N LYS A 25 0.04 -7.77 -17.59
CA LYS A 25 -0.56 -8.72 -18.54
C LYS A 25 0.40 -9.86 -18.91
N GLU A 26 1.65 -9.55 -19.23
CA GLU A 26 2.70 -10.54 -19.54
C GLU A 26 2.91 -11.52 -18.38
N LEU A 27 2.88 -11.01 -17.14
CA LEU A 27 2.99 -11.79 -15.91
C LEU A 27 1.69 -12.51 -15.51
N ARG A 28 0.59 -12.30 -16.25
CA ARG A 28 -0.74 -12.86 -15.96
C ARG A 28 -1.24 -12.50 -14.56
N LEU A 29 -0.94 -11.28 -14.10
CA LEU A 29 -1.57 -10.72 -12.91
C LEU A 29 -3.07 -10.56 -13.18
N ARG A 30 -3.91 -10.89 -12.19
CA ARG A 30 -5.37 -10.78 -12.32
C ARG A 30 -5.83 -9.34 -12.18
N GLU A 31 -5.19 -8.64 -11.25
CA GLU A 31 -5.50 -7.27 -10.89
C GLU A 31 -4.26 -6.62 -10.27
N ILE A 32 -4.13 -5.32 -10.46
CA ILE A 32 -3.06 -4.49 -9.91
C ILE A 32 -3.62 -3.16 -9.40
N ALA A 33 -2.92 -2.49 -8.49
CA ALA A 33 -3.19 -1.09 -8.16
C ALA A 33 -1.95 -0.24 -8.46
N ILE A 34 -2.17 0.93 -9.06
CA ILE A 34 -1.13 1.95 -9.26
C ILE A 34 -1.33 3.01 -8.18
N VAL A 35 -0.37 3.11 -7.27
CA VAL A 35 -0.48 3.75 -5.95
C VAL A 35 0.65 4.77 -5.78
N ASP A 36 0.69 5.75 -6.67
CA ASP A 36 1.66 6.85 -6.61
C ASP A 36 1.53 7.68 -5.32
N HIS A 37 2.65 8.25 -4.88
CA HIS A 37 2.71 9.15 -3.72
C HIS A 37 1.85 10.40 -3.89
N SER A 38 1.35 10.92 -2.78
CA SER A 38 0.67 12.21 -2.69
C SER A 38 1.68 13.38 -2.53
N ILE A 39 1.18 14.63 -2.49
CA ILE A 39 2.02 15.84 -2.60
C ILE A 39 2.84 16.20 -1.35
N GLU A 40 2.77 15.42 -0.27
CA GLU A 40 3.78 15.46 0.78
C GLU A 40 5.19 15.29 0.21
N LEU A 41 5.30 14.61 -0.94
CA LEU A 41 6.45 14.66 -1.82
C LEU A 41 6.18 15.66 -2.96
N SER A 42 7.12 16.57 -3.21
CA SER A 42 6.93 17.66 -4.18
C SER A 42 6.61 17.22 -5.62
N PHE A 43 6.90 15.96 -5.95
CA PHE A 43 6.62 15.33 -7.24
C PHE A 43 5.38 14.42 -7.24
N GLY A 44 4.68 14.26 -6.11
CA GLY A 44 3.50 13.41 -5.97
C GLY A 44 2.25 13.92 -6.69
N LEU A 45 1.15 13.19 -6.51
CA LEU A 45 -0.14 13.42 -7.15
C LEU A 45 -0.90 14.59 -6.53
N ASP A 46 -1.03 15.67 -7.30
CA ASP A 46 -2.12 16.63 -7.12
C ASP A 46 -3.39 16.13 -7.84
N GLU A 47 -4.51 16.83 -7.65
CA GLU A 47 -5.80 16.49 -8.29
C GLU A 47 -5.71 16.40 -9.82
N ARG A 48 -4.91 17.26 -10.43
CA ARG A 48 -4.76 17.32 -11.89
C ARG A 48 -4.01 16.10 -12.41
N LYS A 49 -2.93 15.72 -11.73
CA LYS A 49 -2.16 14.50 -12.02
C LYS A 49 -3.00 13.25 -11.78
N ALA A 50 -3.78 13.21 -10.69
CA ALA A 50 -4.68 12.09 -10.37
C ALA A 50 -5.70 11.85 -11.49
N LYS A 51 -6.37 12.92 -11.95
CA LYS A 51 -7.33 12.87 -13.08
C LYS A 51 -6.66 12.34 -14.36
N LYS A 52 -5.48 12.87 -14.70
CA LYS A 52 -4.76 12.44 -15.90
C LYS A 52 -4.30 10.98 -15.83
N ARG A 53 -3.78 10.54 -14.68
CA ARG A 53 -3.38 9.15 -14.47
C ARG A 53 -4.58 8.21 -14.56
N ALA A 54 -5.74 8.62 -14.05
CA ALA A 54 -6.97 7.84 -14.15
C ALA A 54 -7.41 7.64 -15.61
N GLU A 55 -7.31 8.67 -16.46
CA GLU A 55 -7.54 8.53 -17.90
C GLU A 55 -6.59 7.50 -18.54
N GLU A 56 -5.30 7.54 -18.20
CA GLU A 56 -4.33 6.55 -18.69
C GLU A 56 -4.62 5.14 -18.16
N ILE A 57 -5.12 5.01 -16.94
CA ILE A 57 -5.55 3.73 -16.34
C ILE A 57 -6.72 3.15 -17.13
N GLU A 58 -7.73 3.95 -17.51
CA GLU A 58 -8.85 3.48 -18.32
C GLU A 58 -8.38 2.99 -19.70
N ILE A 59 -7.50 3.74 -20.36
CA ILE A 59 -6.89 3.31 -21.64
C ILE A 59 -6.13 1.99 -21.47
N ALA A 60 -5.37 1.85 -20.38
CA ALA A 60 -4.60 0.64 -20.11
C ALA A 60 -5.49 -0.57 -19.80
N LYS A 61 -6.60 -0.39 -19.08
CA LYS A 61 -7.63 -1.42 -18.85
C LYS A 61 -8.17 -1.94 -20.17
N GLU A 62 -8.59 -1.05 -21.07
CA GLU A 62 -9.12 -1.41 -22.40
C GLU A 62 -8.08 -2.10 -23.28
N THR A 63 -6.86 -1.57 -23.29
CA THR A 63 -5.78 -2.06 -24.17
C THR A 63 -5.31 -3.46 -23.78
N TYR A 64 -5.16 -3.74 -22.49
CA TYR A 64 -4.55 -4.98 -22.02
C TYR A 64 -5.55 -5.97 -21.41
N GLY A 65 -6.79 -5.56 -21.15
CA GLY A 65 -7.82 -6.39 -20.54
C GLY A 65 -7.39 -6.91 -19.17
N ILE A 66 -6.89 -6.02 -18.31
CA ILE A 66 -6.51 -6.30 -16.92
C ILE A 66 -7.28 -5.37 -15.98
N LYS A 67 -7.58 -5.82 -14.75
CA LYS A 67 -8.19 -4.95 -13.73
C LYS A 67 -7.08 -4.09 -13.12
N ILE A 68 -7.25 -2.77 -13.16
CA ILE A 68 -6.29 -1.80 -12.61
C ILE A 68 -7.06 -0.88 -11.67
N TYR A 69 -6.59 -0.71 -10.44
CA TYR A 69 -7.16 0.24 -9.49
C TYR A 69 -6.33 1.53 -9.47
N SER A 70 -7.01 2.68 -9.47
CA SER A 70 -6.39 3.99 -9.27
C SER A 70 -6.25 4.22 -7.76
N GLY A 71 -5.03 4.09 -7.24
CA GLY A 71 -4.77 4.27 -5.82
C GLY A 71 -3.78 5.39 -5.50
N ILE A 72 -3.63 5.70 -4.23
CA ILE A 72 -2.69 6.72 -3.75
C ILE A 72 -2.01 6.25 -2.47
N GLU A 73 -0.72 6.53 -2.35
CA GLU A 73 0.01 6.36 -1.09
C GLU A 73 0.18 7.73 -0.45
N CYS A 74 -0.40 7.91 0.74
CA CYS A 74 -0.28 9.14 1.50
C CYS A 74 0.66 8.95 2.70
N GLY A 75 1.69 9.78 2.78
CA GLY A 75 2.54 9.91 3.95
C GLY A 75 1.78 10.49 5.15
N VAL A 76 1.83 9.79 6.27
CA VAL A 76 1.23 10.19 7.55
C VAL A 76 2.20 11.09 8.32
N ASN A 77 1.81 12.35 8.48
CA ASN A 77 2.65 13.33 9.19
C ASN A 77 2.70 13.09 10.70
N GLY A 78 3.51 13.88 11.42
CA GLY A 78 3.66 13.78 12.88
C GLY A 78 2.37 13.97 13.70
N PHE A 79 1.33 14.55 13.10
CA PHE A 79 0.01 14.76 13.69
C PHE A 79 -1.03 13.70 13.28
N GLY A 80 -0.65 12.68 12.50
CA GLY A 80 -1.59 11.66 12.02
C GLY A 80 -2.51 12.16 10.91
N GLU A 81 -2.09 13.19 10.17
CA GLU A 81 -2.82 13.74 9.03
C GLU A 81 -2.16 13.31 7.73
N ILE A 82 -2.96 13.25 6.68
CA ILE A 82 -2.55 12.93 5.31
C ILE A 82 -2.99 14.05 4.37
N TYR A 83 -2.28 14.23 3.27
CA TYR A 83 -2.80 15.01 2.16
C TYR A 83 -3.47 14.07 1.17
N LEU A 84 -4.80 14.16 1.04
CA LEU A 84 -5.56 13.44 0.02
C LEU A 84 -6.11 14.48 -0.98
N PRO A 85 -5.70 14.42 -2.27
CA PRO A 85 -6.29 15.27 -3.31
C PRO A 85 -7.81 15.04 -3.42
N ASP A 86 -8.57 16.07 -3.83
CA ASP A 86 -10.01 15.94 -4.15
C ASP A 86 -10.22 15.10 -5.44
N PHE A 87 -10.07 13.80 -5.28
CA PHE A 87 -10.19 12.78 -6.31
C PHE A 87 -10.66 11.45 -5.67
N ASP A 88 -11.53 10.73 -6.37
CA ASP A 88 -12.07 9.45 -5.90
C ASP A 88 -11.12 8.30 -6.27
N PHE A 89 -10.36 7.83 -5.28
CA PHE A 89 -9.42 6.72 -5.45
C PHE A 89 -10.07 5.39 -5.07
N ASP A 90 -9.79 4.35 -5.85
CA ASP A 90 -10.22 2.97 -5.56
C ASP A 90 -9.51 2.41 -4.32
N LEU A 91 -8.29 2.90 -4.02
CA LEU A 91 -7.43 2.40 -2.95
C LEU A 91 -6.59 3.50 -2.34
N ILE A 92 -6.71 3.71 -1.03
CA ILE A 92 -5.86 4.62 -0.27
C ILE A 92 -4.96 3.80 0.67
N VAL A 93 -3.65 3.91 0.44
CA VAL A 93 -2.60 3.35 1.28
C VAL A 93 -2.01 4.48 2.12
N VAL A 94 -1.80 4.25 3.41
CA VAL A 94 -1.12 5.22 4.28
C VAL A 94 0.14 4.63 4.89
N SER A 95 1.19 5.45 4.94
CA SER A 95 2.53 5.01 5.32
C SER A 95 3.29 6.09 6.08
N VAL A 96 4.31 5.73 6.85
CA VAL A 96 5.19 6.69 7.52
C VAL A 96 6.57 6.66 6.85
N HIS A 97 6.96 7.74 6.19
CA HIS A 97 8.19 7.83 5.39
C HIS A 97 9.34 8.57 6.09
N GLU A 98 9.30 8.69 7.42
CA GLU A 98 10.32 9.38 8.21
C GLU A 98 10.59 8.66 9.53
N TYR A 99 11.65 9.08 10.23
CA TYR A 99 11.89 8.60 11.59
C TYR A 99 10.78 9.09 12.54
N ALA A 100 10.15 8.18 13.27
CA ALA A 100 9.02 8.50 14.14
C ALA A 100 9.08 7.84 15.52
N LEU A 101 9.12 8.65 16.58
CA LEU A 101 8.95 8.19 17.96
C LEU A 101 7.50 7.83 18.29
N ASN A 102 6.54 8.56 17.73
CA ASN A 102 5.10 8.34 17.87
C ASN A 102 4.51 7.54 16.70
N TYR A 103 5.28 6.61 16.12
CA TYR A 103 4.97 5.86 14.90
C TYR A 103 3.56 5.23 14.91
N PHE A 104 3.23 4.46 15.96
CA PHE A 104 1.92 3.83 16.07
C PHE A 104 0.79 4.83 16.32
N ASP A 105 1.02 5.81 17.21
CA ASP A 105 -0.01 6.78 17.59
C ASP A 105 -0.49 7.61 16.39
N ARG A 106 0.43 7.98 15.49
CA ARG A 106 0.08 8.74 14.28
C ARG A 106 -0.66 7.88 13.25
N ILE A 107 -0.30 6.60 13.10
CA ILE A 107 -1.01 5.67 12.20
C ILE A 107 -2.43 5.44 12.72
N ILE A 108 -2.59 5.13 14.01
CA ILE A 108 -3.90 4.94 14.64
C ILE A 108 -4.78 6.17 14.43
N LYS A 109 -4.27 7.36 14.75
CA LYS A 109 -5.00 8.60 14.55
C LYS A 109 -5.38 8.85 13.08
N CYS A 110 -4.54 8.42 12.13
CA CYS A 110 -4.81 8.54 10.71
C CYS A 110 -5.97 7.62 10.28
N ILE A 111 -5.93 6.34 10.65
CA ILE A 111 -6.96 5.36 10.26
C ILE A 111 -8.32 5.62 10.93
N GLU A 112 -8.33 6.21 12.14
CA GLU A 112 -9.57 6.62 12.82
C GLU A 112 -10.26 7.80 12.12
N LYS A 113 -9.49 8.67 11.48
CA LYS A 113 -9.98 9.93 10.91
C LYS A 113 -10.31 9.87 9.43
N ASN A 114 -9.73 8.91 8.71
CA ASN A 114 -9.77 8.87 7.25
C ASN A 114 -10.28 7.50 6.80
N ASN A 115 -11.07 7.49 5.71
CA ASN A 115 -11.53 6.25 5.10
C ASN A 115 -10.42 5.63 4.23
N VAL A 116 -9.43 5.01 4.88
CA VAL A 116 -8.26 4.38 4.24
C VAL A 116 -8.41 2.86 4.23
N GLN A 117 -7.83 2.20 3.24
CA GLN A 117 -8.01 0.76 3.05
C GLN A 117 -6.79 -0.04 3.50
N VAL A 118 -5.60 0.55 3.48
CA VAL A 118 -4.35 -0.16 3.77
C VAL A 118 -3.40 0.69 4.59
N VAL A 119 -2.75 0.09 5.58
CA VAL A 119 -1.50 0.63 6.15
C VAL A 119 -0.31 -0.04 5.47
N GLY A 120 0.46 0.76 4.73
CA GLY A 120 1.59 0.34 3.91
C GLY A 120 2.85 0.08 4.74
N HIS A 121 3.66 -0.88 4.26
CA HIS A 121 4.99 -1.28 4.75
C HIS A 121 5.28 -1.04 6.25
N VAL A 122 4.35 -1.46 7.10
CA VAL A 122 4.41 -1.28 8.56
C VAL A 122 5.72 -1.83 9.12
N LEU A 123 6.40 -1.03 9.95
CA LEU A 123 7.71 -1.34 10.54
C LEU A 123 8.81 -1.63 9.51
N SER A 124 8.74 -1.00 8.34
CA SER A 124 9.86 -0.94 7.39
C SER A 124 11.12 -0.40 8.07
N GLU A 125 12.23 -1.14 7.98
CA GLU A 125 13.52 -0.72 8.54
C GLU A 125 14.11 0.50 7.80
N LEU A 126 13.59 0.83 6.62
CA LEU A 126 14.01 2.04 5.89
C LEU A 126 13.58 3.31 6.63
N PHE A 127 12.45 3.27 7.33
CA PHE A 127 11.88 4.39 8.07
C PHE A 127 11.98 4.06 9.56
N GLY A 128 13.01 4.59 10.22
CA GLY A 128 13.30 4.22 11.59
C GLY A 128 12.12 4.51 12.53
N HIS A 129 11.86 3.61 13.46
CA HIS A 129 10.68 3.63 14.30
C HIS A 129 11.01 3.17 15.72
N SER A 130 10.21 3.60 16.69
CA SER A 130 10.29 3.08 18.07
C SER A 130 9.24 1.99 18.25
N ARG A 131 9.70 0.78 18.60
CA ARG A 131 8.82 -0.36 18.87
C ARG A 131 8.39 -0.36 20.33
N ASP A 132 7.09 -0.52 20.54
CA ASP A 132 6.45 -0.61 21.85
C ASP A 132 5.35 -1.67 21.76
N ALA A 133 5.39 -2.68 22.62
CA ALA A 133 4.51 -3.84 22.52
C ALA A 133 3.03 -3.48 22.79
N GLU A 134 2.75 -2.52 23.67
CA GLU A 134 1.40 -2.06 23.96
C GLU A 134 0.82 -1.32 22.76
N LYS A 135 1.62 -0.43 22.15
CA LYS A 135 1.20 0.32 20.96
C LYS A 135 1.06 -0.55 19.72
N GLU A 136 1.89 -1.57 19.57
CA GLU A 136 1.72 -2.59 18.53
C GLU A 136 0.38 -3.29 18.65
N ASN A 137 0.04 -3.78 19.85
CA ASN A 137 -1.24 -4.43 20.10
C ASN A 137 -2.41 -3.50 19.83
N LYS A 138 -2.31 -2.24 20.27
CA LYS A 138 -3.32 -1.23 20.00
C LYS A 138 -3.53 -1.00 18.51
N LEU A 139 -2.45 -0.87 17.72
CA LEU A 139 -2.60 -0.74 16.26
C LEU A 139 -3.35 -1.94 15.67
N LEU A 140 -3.01 -3.16 16.10
CA LEU A 140 -3.69 -4.36 15.60
C LEU A 140 -5.17 -4.41 15.99
N ASP A 141 -5.53 -3.96 17.20
CA ASP A 141 -6.92 -3.84 17.63
C ASP A 141 -7.71 -2.88 16.72
N GLU A 142 -7.12 -1.73 16.38
CA GLU A 142 -7.76 -0.72 15.52
C GLU A 142 -7.88 -1.17 14.06
N LEU A 143 -6.86 -1.85 13.52
CA LEU A 143 -6.91 -2.41 12.16
C LEU A 143 -8.05 -3.44 12.03
N GLU A 144 -8.21 -4.32 13.03
CA GLU A 144 -9.26 -5.33 13.08
C GLU A 144 -10.66 -4.70 13.23
N SER A 145 -10.79 -3.71 14.13
CA SER A 145 -12.06 -3.02 14.41
C SER A 145 -12.57 -2.19 13.22
N ILE A 146 -11.68 -1.41 12.61
CA ILE A 146 -12.03 -0.51 11.50
C ILE A 146 -12.10 -1.29 10.17
N GLY A 147 -11.39 -2.42 10.07
CA GLY A 147 -11.30 -3.21 8.85
C GLY A 147 -10.27 -2.70 7.85
N VAL A 148 -9.23 -2.00 8.33
CA VAL A 148 -8.10 -1.54 7.51
C VAL A 148 -7.12 -2.69 7.32
N ALA A 149 -6.69 -2.93 6.08
CA ALA A 149 -5.79 -4.02 5.78
C ALA A 149 -4.33 -3.70 6.18
N LEU A 150 -3.63 -4.70 6.69
CA LEU A 150 -2.19 -4.67 6.89
C LEU A 150 -1.48 -5.09 5.60
N GLU A 151 -0.54 -4.29 5.11
CA GLU A 151 0.24 -4.68 3.94
C GLU A 151 1.37 -5.68 4.29
N LEU A 152 1.51 -6.72 3.47
CA LEU A 152 2.74 -7.47 3.32
C LEU A 152 3.51 -6.91 2.12
N ASN A 153 4.59 -6.19 2.39
CA ASN A 153 5.34 -5.48 1.37
C ASN A 153 6.62 -6.24 0.97
N SER A 154 6.72 -6.67 -0.28
CA SER A 154 7.88 -7.43 -0.77
C SER A 154 9.11 -6.57 -1.10
N GLY A 155 8.91 -5.28 -1.41
CA GLY A 155 10.00 -4.34 -1.66
C GLY A 155 10.81 -4.07 -0.40
N HIS A 156 10.11 -3.87 0.72
CA HIS A 156 10.69 -3.60 2.03
C HIS A 156 10.89 -4.85 2.90
N ARG A 157 10.23 -5.96 2.56
CA ARG A 157 10.21 -7.21 3.35
C ARG A 157 9.74 -7.00 4.78
N CYS A 158 8.64 -6.26 4.93
CA CYS A 158 8.03 -5.93 6.21
C CYS A 158 6.52 -6.25 6.20
N PRO A 159 5.88 -6.40 7.38
CA PRO A 159 6.42 -6.29 8.75
C PRO A 159 7.44 -7.37 9.17
N PRO A 160 8.22 -7.17 10.25
CA PRO A 160 9.15 -8.18 10.78
C PRO A 160 8.42 -9.41 11.35
N GLU A 161 9.10 -10.56 11.39
CA GLU A 161 8.45 -11.85 11.68
C GLU A 161 7.80 -11.95 13.07
N ASP A 162 8.36 -11.28 14.08
CA ASP A 162 7.79 -11.28 15.43
C ASP A 162 6.49 -10.47 15.48
N PHE A 163 6.37 -9.41 14.68
CA PHE A 163 5.10 -8.68 14.50
C PHE A 163 4.11 -9.52 13.70
N LEU A 164 4.55 -10.19 12.63
CA LEU A 164 3.69 -11.10 11.86
C LEU A 164 3.11 -12.24 12.70
N ALA A 165 3.89 -12.76 13.67
CA ALA A 165 3.40 -13.75 14.62
C ALA A 165 2.22 -13.22 15.44
N LYS A 166 2.30 -11.99 15.97
CA LYS A 166 1.18 -11.34 16.67
C LYS A 166 -0.02 -11.10 15.75
N CYS A 167 0.22 -10.67 14.52
CA CYS A 167 -0.84 -10.46 13.52
C CYS A 167 -1.60 -11.76 13.22
N SER A 168 -0.92 -12.90 13.23
CA SER A 168 -1.52 -14.21 12.90
C SER A 168 -2.55 -14.72 13.92
N GLU A 169 -2.60 -14.08 15.10
CA GLU A 169 -3.53 -14.41 16.18
C GLU A 169 -4.87 -13.65 16.05
N ARG A 170 -5.04 -12.82 15.01
CA ARG A 170 -6.15 -11.86 14.84
C ARG A 170 -6.86 -12.03 13.50
N ASP A 171 -8.11 -11.54 13.39
CA ASP A 171 -8.88 -11.58 12.14
C ASP A 171 -8.59 -10.35 11.25
N LEU A 172 -7.31 -10.16 10.92
CA LEU A 172 -6.87 -9.02 10.11
C LEU A 172 -7.13 -9.24 8.62
N MET A 173 -7.48 -8.15 7.94
CA MET A 173 -7.44 -8.09 6.49
C MET A 173 -6.00 -7.85 6.02
N ILE A 174 -5.59 -8.54 4.94
CA ILE A 174 -4.22 -8.49 4.44
C ILE A 174 -4.19 -7.97 3.00
N SER A 175 -3.32 -6.99 2.74
CA SER A 175 -2.96 -6.52 1.40
C SER A 175 -1.58 -7.05 0.99
N ILE A 176 -1.31 -7.16 -0.31
CA ILE A 176 -0.01 -7.57 -0.84
C ILE A 176 0.50 -6.54 -1.86
N GLY A 177 1.72 -6.08 -1.67
CA GLY A 177 2.36 -5.08 -2.53
C GLY A 177 3.81 -5.45 -2.86
N SER A 178 4.23 -5.15 -4.09
CA SER A 178 5.63 -5.29 -4.51
C SER A 178 6.47 -4.04 -4.23
N ASP A 179 5.81 -2.89 -4.06
CA ASP A 179 6.43 -1.57 -3.94
C ASP A 179 7.27 -1.21 -5.18
N ALA A 180 6.73 -1.56 -6.35
CA ALA A 180 7.47 -1.50 -7.59
C ALA A 180 7.63 -0.07 -8.10
N HIS A 181 8.84 0.48 -7.94
CA HIS A 181 9.27 1.73 -8.56
C HIS A 181 9.93 1.55 -9.94
N LYS A 182 10.15 0.30 -10.36
CA LYS A 182 10.72 -0.06 -11.66
C LYS A 182 9.95 -1.21 -12.27
N LEU A 183 9.92 -1.27 -13.60
CA LEU A 183 9.13 -2.26 -14.34
C LEU A 183 9.52 -3.71 -14.02
N GLU A 184 10.79 -3.98 -13.68
CA GLU A 184 11.26 -5.33 -13.34
C GLU A 184 10.77 -5.79 -11.96
N ARG A 185 10.26 -4.88 -11.12
CA ARG A 185 9.72 -5.18 -9.80
C ARG A 185 8.21 -5.42 -9.80
N VAL A 186 7.50 -5.02 -10.85
CA VAL A 186 6.06 -5.27 -10.99
C VAL A 186 5.77 -6.76 -10.85
N GLY A 187 4.84 -7.12 -9.97
CA GLY A 187 4.47 -8.50 -9.67
C GLY A 187 5.49 -9.26 -8.81
N ASN A 188 6.54 -8.61 -8.32
CA ASN A 188 7.51 -9.21 -7.41
C ASN A 188 6.98 -9.23 -5.97
N VAL A 189 5.93 -10.03 -5.76
CA VAL A 189 5.25 -10.21 -4.47
C VAL A 189 5.65 -11.51 -3.77
N GLY A 190 6.81 -12.08 -4.12
CA GLY A 190 7.24 -13.42 -3.68
C GLY A 190 7.37 -13.55 -2.16
N TRP A 191 7.96 -12.54 -1.52
CA TRP A 191 8.08 -12.50 -0.06
C TRP A 191 6.71 -12.39 0.61
N SER A 192 5.83 -11.53 0.09
CA SER A 192 4.48 -11.36 0.60
C SER A 192 3.69 -12.66 0.52
N LEU A 193 3.80 -13.39 -0.60
CA LEU A 193 3.14 -14.70 -0.77
C LEU A 193 3.70 -15.77 0.17
N GLU A 194 5.00 -15.76 0.47
CA GLU A 194 5.61 -16.64 1.46
C GLU A 194 5.03 -16.37 2.85
N LYS A 195 5.04 -15.10 3.28
CA LYS A 195 4.51 -14.72 4.60
C LYS A 195 3.02 -14.92 4.72
N LEU A 196 2.26 -14.66 3.66
CA LEU A 196 0.83 -14.94 3.59
C LEU A 196 0.55 -16.43 3.84
N LYS A 197 1.30 -17.34 3.20
CA LYS A 197 1.15 -18.79 3.43
C LYS A 197 1.55 -19.21 4.83
N LYS A 198 2.60 -18.61 5.40
CA LYS A 198 3.13 -18.96 6.73
C LYS A 198 2.20 -18.49 7.86
N TYR A 199 1.75 -17.24 7.80
CA TYR A 199 1.06 -16.57 8.92
C TYR A 199 -0.45 -16.40 8.69
N PHE A 200 -0.92 -16.37 7.45
CA PHE A 200 -2.26 -15.87 7.11
C PHE A 200 -3.05 -16.79 6.17
N TRP A 201 -2.85 -18.10 6.27
CA TRP A 201 -3.50 -19.07 5.38
C TRP A 201 -5.04 -19.11 5.47
N ARG A 202 -5.62 -18.51 6.53
CA ARG A 202 -7.07 -18.30 6.71
C ARG A 202 -7.50 -16.83 6.67
N ALA A 203 -6.57 -15.89 6.51
CA ALA A 203 -6.90 -14.48 6.63
C ALA A 203 -7.74 -13.98 5.45
N LYS A 204 -8.47 -12.88 5.69
CA LYS A 204 -9.20 -12.17 4.64
C LYS A 204 -8.18 -11.41 3.79
N LEU A 205 -8.13 -11.72 2.49
CA LEU A 205 -7.40 -10.89 1.55
C LEU A 205 -8.25 -9.68 1.17
N LEU A 206 -7.62 -8.50 1.10
CA LEU A 206 -8.23 -7.30 0.57
C LEU A 206 -8.81 -7.56 -0.83
N ARG A 207 -10.04 -7.11 -1.03
CA ARG A 207 -10.72 -7.10 -2.34
C ARG A 207 -11.31 -5.71 -2.55
N ILE A 208 -11.08 -5.16 -3.74
CA ILE A 208 -11.50 -3.82 -4.16
C ILE A 208 -12.58 -3.96 -5.24
#